data_AF-A0A7X5WUW5-F1
#
_entry.id   AF-A0A7X5WUW5-F1
#
_cell.length_a   1.000
_cell.length_b   1.000
_cell.length_c   1.000
_cell.angle_alpha   90.00
_cell.angle_beta   90.00
_cell.angle_gamma   90.00
#
_symmetry.space_group_name_H-M   'P 1'
#
loop_
_entity.id
_entity.type
_entity.pdbx_description
1 polymer ?
#
loop_
_entity_poly.entity_id
_entity_poly.type
_entity_poly.pdbx_seq_one_letter_code
_entity_poly.pdbx_strand_id
1 'polypeptide(L)' 'HHGTPWCIYCHPEVAFAGHTEASAVEAGYEVVTSSHRFIGNGRAKIVGDTDGLVKVIAERQPDDTGGRILGVHMV' A
#
# COMPACT_ATOMS: atom_id res chain seq x y z
N HIS A 1 2.56 -17.87 -1.98
CA HIS A 1 1.25 -17.41 -2.46
C HIS A 1 1.00 -15.90 -2.29
N HIS A 2 2.01 -15.05 -2.02
CA HIS A 2 1.78 -13.62 -1.73
C HIS A 2 1.53 -12.71 -2.95
N GLY A 3 1.60 -13.24 -4.18
CA GLY A 3 1.43 -12.43 -5.40
C GLY A 3 -0.01 -12.30 -5.91
N THR A 4 -0.98 -13.01 -5.32
CA THR A 4 -2.38 -12.97 -5.77
C THR A 4 -3.12 -11.80 -5.13
N PRO A 5 -3.72 -10.89 -5.91
CA PRO A 5 -4.45 -9.75 -5.37
C PRO A 5 -5.79 -10.18 -4.74
N TRP A 6 -6.24 -9.38 -3.78
CA TRP A 6 -7.56 -9.43 -3.18
C TRP A 6 -8.26 -8.09 -3.35
N CYS A 7 -9.55 -8.13 -3.65
CA CYS A 7 -10.37 -6.93 -3.88
C CYS A 7 -11.74 -7.06 -3.20
N ILE A 8 -12.25 -5.94 -2.69
CA ILE A 8 -13.60 -5.78 -2.16
C ILE A 8 -14.23 -4.58 -2.89
N TYR A 9 -15.27 -4.85 -3.67
CA TYR A 9 -15.94 -3.87 -4.52
C TYR A 9 -17.00 -3.05 -3.76
N CYS A 10 -16.58 -2.43 -2.65
CA CYS A 10 -17.37 -1.42 -1.93
C CYS A 10 -17.04 -0.01 -2.42
N HIS A 11 -17.61 1.02 -1.80
CA HIS A 11 -17.29 2.42 -2.11
C HIS A 11 -16.83 3.13 -0.82
N PRO A 12 -15.54 3.55 -0.73
CA PRO A 12 -14.48 3.34 -1.73
C PRO A 12 -14.04 1.86 -1.82
N GLU A 13 -13.43 1.46 -2.93
CA GLU A 13 -12.99 0.08 -3.16
C GLU A 13 -11.76 -0.24 -2.32
N VAL A 14 -11.65 -1.49 -1.86
CA VAL A 14 -10.46 -1.96 -1.13
C VAL A 14 -9.73 -2.98 -1.98
N ALA A 15 -8.41 -2.82 -2.11
CA ALA A 15 -7.56 -3.78 -2.81
C ALA A 15 -6.21 -3.95 -2.12
N PHE A 16 -5.68 -5.17 -2.09
CA PHE A 16 -4.32 -5.40 -1.60
C PHE A 16 -3.66 -6.60 -2.27
N ALA A 17 -2.33 -6.57 -2.32
CA ALA A 17 -1.49 -7.68 -2.77
C ALA A 17 -0.18 -7.68 -2.00
N GLY A 18 0.40 -8.86 -1.77
CA GLY A 18 1.64 -9.00 -0.99
C GLY A 18 1.42 -9.07 0.52
N HIS A 19 2.46 -8.68 1.26
CA HIS A 19 2.47 -8.67 2.71
C HIS A 19 1.70 -7.48 3.29
N THR A 20 0.99 -7.69 4.40
CA THR A 20 0.71 -6.62 5.38
C THR A 20 2.01 -6.25 6.10
N GLU A 21 2.06 -5.08 6.74
CA GLU A 21 3.23 -4.66 7.51
C GLU A 21 3.56 -5.67 8.62
N ALA A 22 2.55 -6.12 9.37
CA ALA A 22 2.70 -7.16 10.38
C ALA A 22 3.26 -8.46 9.80
N SER A 23 2.70 -8.95 8.69
CA SER A 23 3.18 -10.20 8.08
C SER A 23 4.60 -10.08 7.48
N ALA A 24 5.01 -8.88 7.06
CA ALA A 24 6.36 -8.64 6.56
C ALA A 24 7.37 -8.68 7.71
N VAL A 25 7.03 -8.05 8.84
CA VAL A 25 7.84 -8.09 10.06
C VAL A 25 7.93 -9.52 10.61
N GLU A 26 6.82 -10.26 10.66
CA GLU A 26 6.80 -11.67 11.06
C GLU A 26 7.62 -12.57 10.14
N ALA A 27 7.71 -12.24 8.85
CA ALA A 27 8.55 -12.93 7.87
C ALA A 27 10.04 -12.57 7.97
N GLY A 28 10.41 -11.66 8.88
CA GLY A 28 11.80 -11.26 9.13
C GLY A 28 12.32 -10.10 8.27
N TYR A 29 11.44 -9.37 7.59
CA TYR A 29 11.83 -8.17 6.85
C TYR A 29 11.89 -6.95 7.77
N GLU A 30 12.97 -6.17 7.66
CA GLU A 30 12.93 -4.76 8.08
C GLU A 30 12.17 -3.96 7.03
N VAL A 31 11.17 -3.19 7.45
CA VAL A 31 10.27 -2.52 6.52
C VAL A 31 10.28 -1.00 6.65
N VAL A 32 10.07 -0.34 5.53
CA VAL A 32 9.63 1.06 5.43
C VAL A 32 8.23 1.07 4.83
N THR A 33 7.40 1.99 5.29
CA THR A 33 6.06 2.19 4.73
C THR A 33 5.86 3.64 4.32
N SER A 34 5.23 3.84 3.17
CA SER A 34 4.74 5.15 2.73
C SER A 34 3.24 5.09 2.49
N SER A 35 2.53 6.16 2.83
CA SER A 35 1.08 6.27 2.64
C SER A 35 0.72 7.61 2.01
N HIS A 36 -0.04 7.58 0.91
CA HIS A 36 -0.50 8.76 0.20
C HIS A 36 -2.02 8.75 0.08
N ARG A 37 -2.65 9.83 0.54
CA ARG A 37 -4.11 9.98 0.49
C ARG A 37 -4.58 10.43 -0.91
N PHE A 38 -5.73 9.96 -1.36
CA PHE A 38 -6.32 10.36 -2.64
C PHE A 38 -6.70 11.85 -2.70
N ILE A 39 -6.94 12.49 -1.56
CA ILE A 39 -7.08 13.96 -1.49
C ILE A 39 -5.84 14.73 -2.00
N GLY A 40 -4.66 14.09 -2.09
CA GLY A 40 -3.46 14.67 -2.72
C GLY A 40 -3.40 14.48 -4.24
N ASN A 41 -4.24 13.62 -4.80
CA ASN A 41 -4.23 13.26 -6.22
C ASN A 41 -5.12 14.22 -7.05
N GLY A 42 -4.55 14.82 -8.09
CA GLY A 42 -5.29 15.79 -8.93
C GLY A 42 -6.46 15.17 -9.68
N ARG A 43 -6.36 13.91 -10.12
CA ARG A 43 -7.45 13.22 -10.80
C ARG A 43 -8.60 12.90 -9.85
N ALA A 44 -8.31 12.40 -8.65
CA ALA A 44 -9.28 12.16 -7.58
C ALA A 44 -10.09 13.43 -7.28
N LYS A 45 -9.41 14.59 -7.17
CA LYS A 45 -10.08 15.90 -7.01
C LYS A 45 -10.99 16.27 -8.19
N ILE A 46 -10.54 16.03 -9.43
CA ILE A 46 -11.30 16.35 -10.64
C ILE A 46 -12.59 15.52 -10.72
N VAL A 47 -12.56 14.26 -10.31
CA VAL A 47 -13.73 13.36 -10.39
C VAL A 47 -14.59 13.35 -9.12
N GLY A 48 -14.10 13.93 -8.02
CA GLY A 48 -14.81 13.98 -6.74
C GLY A 48 -14.52 12.81 -5.78
N ASP A 49 -13.76 11.81 -6.22
CA ASP A 49 -13.44 10.60 -5.45
C ASP A 49 -12.13 10.77 -4.67
N THR A 50 -12.19 11.53 -3.56
CA THR A 50 -10.98 11.87 -2.77
C THR A 50 -10.77 11.03 -1.50
N ASP A 51 -11.73 10.16 -1.19
CA ASP A 51 -11.65 9.25 -0.06
C ASP A 51 -10.60 8.16 -0.31
N GLY A 52 -9.98 7.68 0.77
CA GLY A 52 -9.02 6.59 0.69
C GLY A 52 -7.54 7.01 0.63
N LEU A 53 -6.69 6.00 0.50
CA LEU A 53 -5.23 6.11 0.42
C LEU A 53 -4.59 4.89 -0.25
N VAL A 54 -3.35 5.08 -0.68
CA VAL A 54 -2.45 4.00 -1.09
C VAL A 54 -1.33 3.88 -0.07
N LYS A 55 -1.15 2.70 0.51
CA LYS A 55 -0.01 2.33 1.36
C LYS A 55 0.88 1.34 0.63
N VAL A 56 2.17 1.65 0.57
CA VAL A 56 3.22 0.77 0.04
C VAL A 56 4.12 0.32 1.18
N ILE A 57 4.41 -0.97 1.23
CA ILE A 57 5.32 -1.61 2.18
C ILE A 57 6.51 -2.13 1.38
N ALA A 58 7.71 -1.72 1.76
CA ALA A 58 8.95 -2.15 1.10
C ALA A 58 10.00 -2.56 2.14
N GLU A 59 10.97 -3.37 1.72
CA GLU A 59 12.17 -3.65 2.50
C GLU A 59 12.93 -2.34 2.77
N ARG A 60 13.44 -2.17 3.98
CA ARG A 60 14.32 -1.07 4.37
C ARG A 60 15.72 -1.32 3.84
N GLN A 61 16.29 -0.34 3.13
CA GLN A 61 17.69 -0.34 2.73
C GLN A 61 18.58 0.30 3.81
N PRO A 62 19.92 0.08 3.79
CA PRO A 62 20.83 0.65 4.78
C PRO A 62 20.85 2.19 4.84
N ASP A 63 20.42 2.87 3.78
CA ASP A 63 20.30 4.33 3.68
C ASP A 63 18.90 4.86 4.08
N ASP A 64 18.11 4.02 4.73
CA ASP A 64 16.72 4.29 5.16
C ASP A 64 15.70 4.43 4.02
N THR A 65 16.10 4.15 2.77
CA THR A 65 15.20 4.18 1.61
C THR A 65 14.44 2.87 1.43
N GLY A 66 13.40 2.89 0.59
CA GLY A 66 12.65 1.69 0.22
C GLY A 66 13.35 0.88 -0.87
N GLY A 67 13.48 -0.42 -0.65
CA GLY A 67 13.98 -1.40 -1.61
C GLY A 67 12.84 -2.15 -2.30
N ARG A 68 12.88 -3.48 -2.22
CA ARG A 68 11.88 -4.35 -2.84
C ARG A 68 10.49 -4.09 -2.23
N ILE A 69 9.48 -3.94 -3.09
CA ILE A 69 8.09 -3.86 -2.65
C ILE A 69 7.64 -5.24 -2.14
N LEU A 70 7.16 -5.25 -0.90
CA LEU A 70 6.65 -6.44 -0.22
C LEU A 70 5.12 -6.50 -0.26
N GLY A 71 4.46 -5.34 -0.31
CA GLY A 71 3.00 -5.28 -0.42
C GLY A 71 2.45 -3.89 -0.71
N VAL A 72 1.23 -3.86 -1.26
CA VAL A 72 0.49 -2.64 -1.58
C VAL A 72 -0.94 -2.82 -1.08
N HIS A 73 -1.47 -1.79 -0.42
CA HIS A 73 -2.79 -1.77 0.20
C HIS A 73 -3.48 -0.46 -0.18
N MET A 74 -4.71 -0.56 -0.68
CA MET A 74 -5.51 0.54 -1.19
C MET A 74 -6.90 0.48 -0.56
N VAL A 75 -7.38 1.65 -0.16
CA VAL A 75 -8.75 1.95 0.27
C VAL A 75 -9.14 3.25 -0.39
#